data_AF-A0A1Y2XCU1-F1
#
_entry.id   AF-A0A1Y2XCU1-F1
#
_cell.length_a   1.000
_cell.length_b   1.000
_cell.length_c   1.000
_cell.angle_alpha   90.00
_cell.angle_beta   90.00
_cell.angle_gamma   90.00
#
_symmetry.space_group_name_H-M   'P 1'
#
loop_
_entity.id
_entity.type
_entity.pdbx_description
1 polymer ?
#
loop_
_entity_poly.entity_id
_entity_poly.type
_entity_poly.pdbx_seq_one_letter_code
_entity_poly.pdbx_strand_id
1 'polypeptide(L)'
;MTPIYLYIRPFEGAPYSSRRRNHINIKSYTYICHFLDSPRIIQPRASHITKYMPVNASSRMALPLRTSGRNVMPEVPSSHFISYLAKHPQTPTRELVEPYLKYEARLRELFTGPSPQVHDLASLIPIYNGQEDMLRIRTIDRQIADEDKYIMPLKDDQREEDGSLAITPSLADYRDNFDGFTHGTLAGLDWSNIVVAGSAALLPLLSYRKDVNIEYDLAIENPLETYYQTTAGSSDIDIFIYGLNSEDDAVKRIIEIEAVVRKNQRLFYGQALSLRSKHAITFISPRYPFRHVQIILRLYRSISEILTGFDVDCACVAFNGTQVYTNPRGATAITTRTNTVDLTRRSPSYENRLFKYRSHNFEVYWDSLDRSRVKKIYVDEEDDPREITGLARLILSEQYLRRYIHPYRLKRALKRYDDGGEPLLTAPSGYASHEIPYGERFTAERVRQFVVKHSQEPYMFGTILEVTGQQKRSNKNGMGRLPRNVSFIKDNPGRQMIGSFHPITDGDWTEMAYK
;
A
#
# COMPACT_ATOMS: atom_id res chain seq x y z
N MET A 1 12.96 -3.00 -67.31
CA MET A 1 12.69 -1.73 -66.59
C MET A 1 13.54 -1.71 -65.33
N THR A 2 14.07 -0.55 -64.98
CA THR A 2 15.30 -0.42 -64.17
C THR A 2 14.99 -0.04 -62.72
N PRO A 3 15.66 -0.62 -61.71
CA PRO A 3 15.52 -0.17 -60.33
C PRO A 3 16.28 1.16 -60.12
N ILE A 4 15.67 2.11 -59.41
CA ILE A 4 16.30 3.40 -59.06
C ILE A 4 16.72 3.38 -57.59
N TYR A 5 18.01 3.65 -57.35
CA TYR A 5 18.59 3.93 -56.05
C TYR A 5 18.70 5.45 -55.84
N LEU A 6 18.41 5.95 -54.63
CA LEU A 6 19.01 7.17 -54.08
C LEU A 6 19.42 6.87 -52.62
N TYR A 7 20.69 6.67 -52.31
CA TYR A 7 21.79 7.65 -52.14
C TYR A 7 21.61 8.67 -51.01
N ILE A 8 22.25 8.36 -49.88
CA ILE A 8 22.62 9.32 -48.83
C ILE A 8 23.97 9.94 -49.22
N ARG A 9 24.12 11.26 -49.07
CA ARG A 9 25.43 11.93 -49.00
C ARG A 9 25.44 12.96 -47.86
N PRO A 10 26.59 13.17 -47.21
CA PRO A 10 26.73 14.09 -46.07
C PRO A 10 26.93 15.53 -46.54
N PHE A 11 26.79 16.48 -45.62
CA PHE A 11 27.37 17.82 -45.79
C PHE A 11 28.07 18.29 -44.51
N GLU A 12 29.23 18.93 -44.70
CA GLU A 12 30.15 19.35 -43.66
C GLU A 12 29.88 20.81 -43.21
N GLY A 13 30.38 21.19 -42.03
CA GLY A 13 30.26 22.55 -41.53
C GLY A 13 30.94 22.78 -40.18
N ALA A 14 32.27 22.86 -40.17
CA ALA A 14 33.07 23.36 -39.04
C ALA A 14 33.50 24.82 -39.29
N PRO A 15 33.83 25.61 -38.24
CA PRO A 15 35.23 25.64 -37.80
C PRO A 15 35.48 25.71 -36.27
N TYR A 16 36.56 25.03 -35.83
CA TYR A 16 37.73 25.53 -35.06
C TYR A 16 37.60 26.84 -34.24
N SER A 17 38.22 27.03 -33.05
CA SER A 17 39.34 26.36 -32.33
C SER A 17 39.23 26.64 -30.80
N SER A 18 39.98 26.08 -29.83
CA SER A 18 41.40 25.67 -29.73
C SER A 18 41.61 24.70 -28.52
N ARG A 19 42.34 23.56 -28.67
CA ARG A 19 43.74 23.26 -28.21
C ARG A 19 44.02 23.54 -26.70
N ARG A 20 44.63 22.65 -25.87
CA ARG A 20 45.67 21.60 -26.12
C ARG A 20 45.65 20.36 -25.16
N ARG A 21 45.83 19.18 -25.76
CA ARG A 21 46.76 18.04 -25.46
C ARG A 21 46.96 17.43 -24.05
N ASN A 22 46.67 16.12 -24.01
CA ASN A 22 47.52 14.97 -23.60
C ASN A 22 48.16 14.92 -22.19
N HIS A 23 47.88 13.84 -21.45
CA HIS A 23 48.81 12.70 -21.34
C HIS A 23 48.10 11.38 -21.02
N ILE A 24 48.62 10.27 -21.58
CA ILE A 24 48.20 8.90 -21.30
C ILE A 24 49.08 8.35 -20.16
N ASN A 25 48.51 7.53 -19.27
CA ASN A 25 49.33 6.55 -18.55
C ASN A 25 48.55 5.26 -18.30
N ILE A 26 49.06 4.16 -18.86
CA ILE A 26 48.57 2.80 -18.64
C ILE A 26 49.61 2.11 -17.75
N LYS A 27 49.21 1.59 -16.60
CA LYS A 27 49.98 0.55 -15.90
C LYS A 27 49.08 -0.58 -15.41
N SER A 28 49.46 -1.77 -15.83
CA SER A 28 48.96 -3.09 -15.47
C SER A 28 49.68 -3.62 -14.21
N TYR A 29 49.69 -4.95 -14.03
CA TYR A 29 50.31 -5.78 -12.97
C TYR A 29 49.49 -5.99 -11.68
N THR A 30 49.55 -7.14 -11.00
CA THR A 30 49.72 -8.56 -11.39
C THR A 30 49.34 -9.43 -10.18
N TYR A 31 48.81 -10.64 -10.38
CA TYR A 31 48.55 -11.60 -9.30
C TYR A 31 49.85 -12.12 -8.67
N ILE A 32 49.92 -12.16 -7.33
CA ILE A 32 50.84 -13.01 -6.57
C ILE A 32 50.05 -13.69 -5.44
N CYS A 33 50.16 -15.02 -5.36
CA CYS A 33 49.66 -15.82 -4.25
C CYS A 33 50.82 -16.16 -3.31
N HIS A 34 50.58 -16.16 -1.99
CA HIS A 34 51.39 -16.94 -1.05
C HIS A 34 50.52 -17.48 0.09
N PHE A 35 50.60 -18.80 0.28
CA PHE A 35 50.20 -19.49 1.50
C PHE A 35 51.23 -19.25 2.62
N LEU A 36 50.81 -19.35 3.89
CA LEU A 36 51.51 -20.09 4.95
C LEU A 36 50.64 -20.24 6.22
N ASP A 37 51.01 -21.19 7.08
CA ASP A 37 50.14 -21.86 8.06
C ASP A 37 50.07 -21.28 9.50
N SER A 38 48.84 -21.29 10.04
CA SER A 38 48.43 -21.82 11.36
C SER A 38 49.12 -21.26 12.67
N PRO A 39 48.79 -21.74 13.90
CA PRO A 39 47.87 -20.99 14.76
C PRO A 39 48.39 -20.67 16.19
N ARG A 40 47.75 -19.76 16.93
CA ARG A 40 47.96 -19.60 18.39
C ARG A 40 46.67 -19.35 19.20
N ILE A 41 46.58 -20.08 20.31
CA ILE A 41 45.53 -20.05 21.33
C ILE A 41 45.97 -19.14 22.48
N ILE A 42 45.15 -18.19 22.94
CA ILE A 42 45.23 -17.58 24.29
C ILE A 42 43.82 -17.37 24.86
N GLN A 43 43.68 -17.60 26.17
CA GLN A 43 42.44 -17.59 26.96
C GLN A 43 41.95 -16.17 27.35
N PRO A 44 40.66 -15.98 27.68
CA PRO A 44 40.16 -14.77 28.33
C PRO A 44 40.43 -14.78 29.85
N ARG A 45 40.82 -13.62 30.42
CA ARG A 45 40.90 -13.39 31.87
C ARG A 45 39.56 -12.88 32.43
N ALA A 46 39.20 -13.32 33.63
CA ALA A 46 38.07 -12.81 34.38
C ALA A 46 38.47 -11.75 35.41
N SER A 47 37.62 -10.75 35.61
CA SER A 47 37.19 -10.20 36.92
C SER A 47 36.63 -8.78 36.73
N HIS A 48 35.46 -8.52 37.30
CA HIS A 48 35.27 -7.64 38.46
C HIS A 48 33.82 -7.79 38.94
N ILE A 49 33.66 -8.16 40.21
CA ILE A 49 32.36 -8.32 40.89
C ILE A 49 32.24 -7.17 41.88
N THR A 50 31.10 -6.47 41.87
CA THR A 50 30.71 -5.61 42.98
C THR A 50 29.30 -6.00 43.42
N LYS A 51 29.18 -6.41 44.68
CA LYS A 51 27.91 -6.86 45.30
C LYS A 51 27.06 -5.66 45.69
N TYR A 52 25.74 -5.79 45.58
CA TYR A 52 24.80 -5.18 46.53
C TYR A 52 23.71 -6.19 46.90
N MET A 53 23.30 -6.17 48.17
CA MET A 53 22.33 -7.09 48.77
C MET A 53 20.90 -6.52 48.75
N PRO A 54 19.85 -7.35 48.96
CA PRO A 54 18.47 -6.98 48.69
C PRO A 54 17.79 -6.25 49.86
N VAL A 55 16.76 -5.46 49.54
CA VAL A 55 15.78 -4.93 50.52
C VAL A 55 14.37 -5.22 50.02
N ASN A 56 13.49 -5.64 50.93
CA ASN A 56 12.12 -6.06 50.64
C ASN A 56 11.22 -4.91 50.18
N ALA A 57 10.30 -5.20 49.25
CA ALA A 57 9.08 -4.42 49.05
C ALA A 57 7.90 -5.35 48.75
N SER A 58 7.10 -5.64 49.78
CA SER A 58 5.84 -6.38 49.65
C SER A 58 4.75 -5.49 49.07
N SER A 59 4.28 -5.78 47.86
CA SER A 59 2.94 -5.39 47.37
C SER A 59 2.61 -6.06 46.04
N ARG A 60 2.45 -7.39 46.04
CA ARG A 60 1.77 -8.08 44.93
C ARG A 60 0.28 -7.73 44.98
N MET A 61 -0.13 -6.67 44.28
CA MET A 61 -1.52 -6.61 43.81
C MET A 61 -1.72 -7.80 42.88
N ALA A 62 -2.64 -8.70 43.25
CA ALA A 62 -3.01 -9.80 42.40
C ALA A 62 -3.72 -9.24 41.16
N LEU A 63 -3.17 -9.53 39.98
CA LEU A 63 -3.91 -9.39 38.72
C LEU A 63 -5.22 -10.19 38.87
N PRO A 64 -6.40 -9.61 38.56
CA PRO A 64 -7.64 -10.35 38.69
C PRO A 64 -7.60 -11.57 37.77
N LEU A 65 -7.98 -12.73 38.33
CA LEU A 65 -8.18 -13.95 37.58
C LEU A 65 -9.10 -13.65 36.39
N ARG A 66 -8.61 -13.93 35.17
CA ARG A 66 -9.44 -13.89 33.95
C ARG A 66 -10.63 -14.83 34.14
N THR A 67 -11.79 -14.28 34.48
CA THR A 67 -13.05 -14.99 34.37
C THR A 67 -13.25 -15.38 32.92
N SER A 68 -13.61 -16.65 32.69
CA SER A 68 -13.96 -17.19 31.37
C SER A 68 -15.30 -16.63 30.89
N GLY A 69 -15.31 -15.35 30.51
CA GLY A 69 -16.42 -14.71 29.81
C GLY A 69 -16.75 -15.51 28.55
N ARG A 70 -18.03 -15.84 28.38
CA ARG A 70 -18.52 -16.60 27.22
C ARG A 70 -18.10 -15.89 25.93
N ASN A 71 -17.73 -16.66 24.91
CA ASN A 71 -17.40 -16.16 23.56
C ASN A 71 -18.67 -15.65 22.84
N VAL A 72 -19.26 -14.56 23.32
CA VAL A 72 -20.43 -13.91 22.72
C VAL A 72 -19.96 -12.74 21.87
N MET A 73 -20.37 -12.70 20.61
CA MET A 73 -20.18 -11.50 19.78
C MET A 73 -21.07 -10.38 20.34
N PRO A 74 -20.61 -9.12 20.39
CA PRO A 74 -21.52 -8.02 20.72
C PRO A 74 -22.66 -7.97 19.69
N GLU A 75 -23.86 -7.60 20.14
CA GLU A 75 -25.01 -7.48 19.24
C GLU A 75 -24.72 -6.42 18.16
N VAL A 76 -24.86 -6.83 16.90
CA VAL A 76 -24.68 -5.95 15.74
C VAL A 76 -25.95 -5.12 15.61
N PRO A 77 -25.89 -3.77 15.62
CA PRO A 77 -26.97 -3.00 15.06
C PRO A 77 -27.03 -3.38 13.57
N SER A 78 -28.14 -3.97 13.12
CA SER A 78 -28.46 -4.45 11.75
C SER A 78 -27.36 -4.51 10.67
N SER A 79 -27.38 -5.57 9.85
CA SER A 79 -26.62 -5.71 8.58
C SER A 79 -26.88 -4.61 7.50
N HIS A 80 -27.61 -3.56 7.83
CA HIS A 80 -28.02 -2.44 6.98
C HIS A 80 -27.37 -1.13 7.42
N PHE A 81 -26.05 -1.12 7.64
CA PHE A 81 -25.34 0.09 8.12
C PHE A 81 -25.57 1.31 7.21
N ILE A 82 -25.68 1.13 5.89
CA ILE A 82 -26.00 2.22 4.96
C ILE A 82 -27.38 2.82 5.29
N SER A 83 -28.42 2.00 5.44
CA SER A 83 -29.73 2.49 5.89
C SER A 83 -29.71 3.06 7.32
N TYR A 84 -28.84 2.55 8.20
CA TYR A 84 -28.67 3.08 9.55
C TYR A 84 -28.10 4.50 9.53
N LEU A 85 -27.07 4.77 8.71
CA LEU A 85 -26.59 6.13 8.44
C LEU A 85 -27.72 7.02 7.89
N ALA A 86 -28.42 6.57 6.84
CA ALA A 86 -29.46 7.34 6.18
C ALA A 86 -30.65 7.71 7.09
N LYS A 87 -30.99 6.85 8.06
CA LYS A 87 -32.05 7.10 9.05
C LYS A 87 -31.66 8.12 10.14
N HIS A 88 -30.37 8.37 10.33
CA HIS A 88 -29.84 9.25 11.37
C HIS A 88 -28.99 10.39 10.75
N PRO A 89 -29.55 11.25 9.88
CA PRO A 89 -28.77 12.25 9.13
C PRO A 89 -28.09 13.29 10.04
N GLN A 90 -28.68 13.62 11.18
CA GLN A 90 -28.18 14.61 12.14
C GLN A 90 -27.27 14.03 13.24
N THR A 91 -27.10 12.70 13.29
CA THR A 91 -26.21 12.05 14.26
C THR A 91 -24.79 11.94 13.68
N PRO A 92 -23.73 12.15 14.46
CA PRO A 92 -22.35 12.02 13.98
C PRO A 92 -22.07 10.58 13.54
N THR A 93 -21.45 10.38 12.38
CA THR A 93 -21.11 9.03 11.90
C THR A 93 -20.14 8.33 12.83
N ARG A 94 -19.26 9.08 13.51
CA ARG A 94 -18.36 8.56 14.56
C ARG A 94 -19.13 7.90 15.70
N GLU A 95 -20.28 8.43 16.09
CA GLU A 95 -21.17 7.79 17.09
C GLU A 95 -21.88 6.56 16.50
N LEU A 96 -22.39 6.69 15.26
CA LEU A 96 -23.14 5.61 14.60
C LEU A 96 -22.29 4.36 14.30
N VAL A 97 -20.98 4.52 14.06
CA VAL A 97 -20.07 3.41 13.72
C VAL A 97 -19.50 2.69 14.95
N GLU A 98 -19.50 3.31 16.13
CA GLU A 98 -18.89 2.77 17.37
C GLU A 98 -19.30 1.31 17.72
N PRO A 99 -20.57 0.90 17.67
CA PRO A 99 -20.96 -0.49 17.95
C PRO A 99 -20.36 -1.48 16.93
N TYR A 100 -20.24 -1.04 15.67
CA TYR A 100 -19.65 -1.85 14.60
C TYR A 100 -18.13 -1.93 14.71
N LEU A 101 -17.45 -0.87 15.18
CA LEU A 101 -16.02 -0.92 15.51
C LEU A 101 -15.75 -1.92 16.63
N LYS A 102 -16.59 -1.97 17.67
CA LYS A 102 -16.52 -2.97 18.76
C LYS A 102 -16.74 -4.39 18.25
N TYR A 103 -17.70 -4.58 17.34
CA TYR A 103 -17.93 -5.87 16.67
C TYR A 103 -16.74 -6.28 15.79
N GLU A 104 -16.19 -5.37 14.97
CA GLU A 104 -15.03 -5.64 14.12
C GLU A 104 -13.77 -5.93 14.95
N ALA A 105 -13.55 -5.22 16.06
CA ALA A 105 -12.48 -5.53 17.00
C ALA A 105 -12.60 -6.98 17.53
N ARG A 106 -13.81 -7.42 17.87
CA ARG A 106 -14.05 -8.82 18.26
C ARG A 106 -13.88 -9.81 17.10
N LEU A 107 -14.20 -9.44 15.86
CA LEU A 107 -13.86 -10.26 14.68
C LEU A 107 -12.35 -10.39 14.48
N ARG A 108 -11.58 -9.29 14.62
CA ARG A 108 -10.10 -9.33 14.59
C ARG A 108 -9.57 -10.33 15.60
N GLU A 109 -10.13 -10.37 16.81
CA GLU A 109 -9.78 -11.37 17.82
C GLU A 109 -10.06 -12.80 17.35
N LEU A 110 -11.29 -13.07 16.88
CA LEU A 110 -11.68 -14.42 16.43
C LEU A 110 -10.82 -14.94 15.27
N PHE A 111 -10.49 -14.09 14.30
CA PHE A 111 -9.65 -14.46 13.15
C PHE A 111 -8.21 -14.86 13.51
N THR A 112 -7.75 -14.61 14.74
CA THR A 112 -6.46 -15.15 15.23
C THR A 112 -6.55 -16.59 15.76
N GLY A 113 -7.75 -17.13 15.95
CA GLY A 113 -7.95 -18.52 16.33
C GLY A 113 -7.60 -19.48 15.18
N PRO A 114 -7.26 -20.75 15.46
CA PRO A 114 -7.01 -21.75 14.41
C PRO A 114 -8.27 -22.10 13.61
N SER A 115 -9.46 -21.92 14.21
CA SER A 115 -10.76 -22.19 13.57
C SER A 115 -11.86 -21.21 14.04
N PRO A 116 -11.77 -19.89 13.70
CA PRO A 116 -12.89 -18.96 13.80
C PRO A 116 -14.18 -19.54 13.22
N GLN A 117 -15.22 -19.62 14.04
CA GLN A 117 -16.60 -19.78 13.58
C GLN A 117 -17.14 -18.40 13.19
N VAL A 118 -16.65 -17.88 12.06
CA VAL A 118 -17.02 -16.57 11.52
C VAL A 118 -17.58 -16.77 10.11
N HIS A 119 -18.74 -16.19 9.84
CA HIS A 119 -19.35 -16.20 8.51
C HIS A 119 -18.49 -15.42 7.50
N ASP A 120 -18.37 -15.89 6.26
CA ASP A 120 -17.44 -15.30 5.28
C ASP A 120 -17.72 -13.82 4.97
N LEU A 121 -18.99 -13.42 5.09
CA LEU A 121 -19.47 -12.04 4.90
C LEU A 121 -19.67 -11.26 6.22
N ALA A 122 -19.11 -11.72 7.35
CA ALA A 122 -19.26 -11.03 8.64
C ALA A 122 -18.73 -9.59 8.59
N SER A 123 -19.52 -8.63 9.09
CA SER A 123 -19.24 -7.18 9.00
C SER A 123 -19.08 -6.62 7.58
N LEU A 124 -19.41 -7.39 6.53
CA LEU A 124 -19.37 -6.88 5.16
C LEU A 124 -20.69 -6.26 4.74
N ILE A 125 -20.56 -5.16 4.00
CA ILE A 125 -21.64 -4.42 3.37
C ILE A 125 -21.47 -4.58 1.86
N PRO A 126 -22.38 -5.30 1.15
CA PRO A 126 -22.44 -5.24 -0.30
C PRO A 126 -22.97 -3.86 -0.71
N ILE A 127 -22.21 -3.12 -1.51
CA ILE A 127 -22.54 -1.72 -1.84
C ILE A 127 -23.71 -1.65 -2.83
N TYR A 128 -23.66 -2.43 -3.90
CA TYR A 128 -24.70 -2.45 -4.94
C TYR A 128 -25.71 -3.55 -4.65
N ASN A 129 -26.66 -3.26 -3.76
CA ASN A 129 -27.62 -4.23 -3.25
C ASN A 129 -28.97 -3.57 -2.86
N GLY A 130 -29.37 -2.54 -3.60
CA GLY A 130 -30.60 -1.77 -3.36
C GLY A 130 -30.47 -0.70 -2.26
N GLN A 131 -29.25 -0.30 -1.92
CA GLN A 131 -28.95 0.73 -0.90
C GLN A 131 -27.88 1.75 -1.33
N GLU A 132 -27.28 1.58 -2.50
CA GLU A 132 -26.24 2.44 -3.09
C GLU A 132 -26.62 3.93 -3.09
N ASP A 133 -27.85 4.28 -3.48
CA ASP A 133 -28.39 5.65 -3.49
C ASP A 133 -28.43 6.34 -2.11
N MET A 134 -28.30 5.58 -1.03
CA MET A 134 -28.28 6.08 0.35
C MET A 134 -26.86 6.40 0.84
N LEU A 135 -25.81 5.95 0.13
CA LEU A 135 -24.41 6.19 0.52
C LEU A 135 -23.95 7.58 0.06
N ARG A 136 -24.39 8.59 0.80
CA ARG A 136 -24.21 10.01 0.49
C ARG A 136 -23.12 10.66 1.32
N ILE A 137 -22.58 11.77 0.82
CA ILE A 137 -21.62 12.62 1.52
C ILE A 137 -22.28 13.18 2.77
N ARG A 138 -21.54 13.14 3.89
CA ARG A 138 -21.99 13.59 5.22
C ARG A 138 -20.94 14.51 5.83
N THR A 139 -21.29 15.77 6.00
CA THR A 139 -20.41 16.80 6.56
C THR A 139 -20.65 17.05 8.06
N ILE A 140 -21.71 16.47 8.66
CA ILE A 140 -22.09 16.66 10.07
C ILE A 140 -20.91 16.44 11.05
N ASP A 141 -20.10 15.40 10.86
CA ASP A 141 -18.94 15.13 11.71
C ASP A 141 -17.90 16.24 11.72
N ARG A 142 -17.75 16.96 10.59
CA ARG A 142 -16.86 18.11 10.43
C ARG A 142 -17.50 19.39 10.97
N GLN A 143 -18.81 19.58 10.75
CA GLN A 143 -19.55 20.77 11.20
C GLN A 143 -19.55 20.94 12.72
N ILE A 144 -19.53 19.83 13.48
CA ILE A 144 -19.56 19.83 14.95
C ILE A 144 -18.18 19.61 15.60
N ALA A 145 -17.17 19.21 14.82
CA ALA A 145 -15.85 18.94 15.34
C ALA A 145 -15.04 20.23 15.50
N ASP A 146 -14.16 20.22 16.48
CA ASP A 146 -13.05 21.15 16.54
C ASP A 146 -12.13 20.94 15.32
N GLU A 147 -11.93 21.99 14.51
CA GLU A 147 -11.11 21.94 13.29
C GLU A 147 -9.65 21.57 13.58
N ASP A 148 -9.14 21.90 14.77
CA ASP A 148 -7.76 21.60 15.16
C ASP A 148 -7.49 20.09 15.27
N LYS A 149 -8.54 19.27 15.35
CA LYS A 149 -8.50 17.78 15.36
C LYS A 149 -8.26 17.15 13.98
N TYR A 150 -8.42 17.92 12.91
CA TYR A 150 -8.15 17.44 11.55
C TYR A 150 -6.69 17.63 11.19
N ILE A 151 -6.07 16.60 10.61
CA ILE A 151 -4.71 16.62 10.06
C ILE A 151 -4.79 16.58 8.54
N MET A 152 -4.01 17.43 7.88
CA MET A 152 -4.05 17.62 6.42
C MET A 152 -5.47 17.92 5.89
N PRO A 153 -6.17 18.97 6.36
CA PRO A 153 -7.51 19.29 5.89
C PRO A 153 -7.59 19.50 4.36
N LEU A 154 -8.78 19.28 3.80
CA LEU A 154 -9.14 19.59 2.42
C LEU A 154 -9.36 21.09 2.28
N LYS A 155 -9.03 21.61 1.10
CA LYS A 155 -9.50 22.92 0.65
C LYS A 155 -10.95 22.78 0.17
N ASP A 156 -11.70 23.88 0.12
CA ASP A 156 -13.13 23.84 -0.21
C ASP A 156 -13.43 23.41 -1.65
N ASP A 157 -12.52 23.66 -2.59
CA ASP A 157 -12.59 23.15 -3.97
C ASP A 157 -12.44 21.62 -4.07
N GLN A 158 -11.82 20.98 -3.06
CA GLN A 158 -11.65 19.54 -2.97
C GLN A 158 -12.78 18.83 -2.19
N ARG A 159 -13.68 19.59 -1.55
CA ARG A 159 -14.76 19.07 -0.71
C ARG A 159 -16.01 18.81 -1.54
N GLU A 160 -16.63 17.65 -1.32
CA GLU A 160 -17.94 17.34 -1.92
C GLU A 160 -19.08 17.96 -1.10
N GLU A 161 -20.23 18.13 -1.77
CA GLU A 161 -21.42 18.78 -1.22
C GLU A 161 -22.18 17.83 -0.29
N ASP A 162 -22.75 18.35 0.80
CA ASP A 162 -23.53 17.53 1.74
C ASP A 162 -24.73 16.89 1.03
N GLY A 163 -24.93 15.57 1.24
CA GLY A 163 -26.01 14.83 0.59
C GLY A 163 -25.78 14.44 -0.87
N SER A 164 -24.68 14.84 -1.52
CA SER A 164 -24.31 14.30 -2.85
C SER A 164 -23.97 12.82 -2.76
N LEU A 165 -24.03 12.07 -3.85
CA LEU A 165 -23.63 10.65 -3.84
C LEU A 165 -22.12 10.54 -3.55
N ALA A 166 -21.70 9.67 -2.62
CA ALA A 166 -20.30 9.53 -2.22
C ALA A 166 -19.52 8.51 -3.08
N ILE A 167 -20.23 7.79 -3.96
CA ILE A 167 -19.75 6.70 -4.78
C ILE A 167 -20.28 6.81 -6.22
N THR A 168 -19.80 5.94 -7.11
CA THR A 168 -20.37 5.74 -8.45
C THR A 168 -21.83 5.29 -8.39
N PRO A 169 -22.70 5.71 -9.34
CA PRO A 169 -24.15 5.48 -9.24
C PRO A 169 -24.55 4.01 -9.31
N SER A 170 -23.87 3.20 -10.12
CA SER A 170 -24.23 1.79 -10.31
C SER A 170 -23.01 0.87 -10.39
N LEU A 171 -23.27 -0.43 -10.23
CA LEU A 171 -22.29 -1.49 -10.46
C LEU A 171 -21.77 -1.52 -11.92
N ALA A 172 -22.54 -1.00 -12.88
CA ALA A 172 -22.08 -0.87 -14.27
C ALA A 172 -21.02 0.24 -14.37
N ASP A 173 -21.32 1.44 -13.85
CA ASP A 173 -20.37 2.57 -13.83
C ASP A 173 -19.10 2.20 -13.05
N TYR A 174 -19.24 1.45 -11.95
CA TYR A 174 -18.09 0.91 -11.20
C TYR A 174 -17.22 -0.01 -12.05
N ARG A 175 -17.81 -0.90 -12.86
CA ARG A 175 -17.07 -1.83 -13.72
C ARG A 175 -16.35 -1.10 -14.83
N ASP A 176 -17.01 -0.14 -15.48
CA ASP A 176 -16.38 0.69 -16.53
C ASP A 176 -15.20 1.49 -15.95
N ASN A 177 -15.37 2.09 -14.77
CA ASN A 177 -14.29 2.75 -14.03
C ASN A 177 -13.17 1.78 -13.63
N PHE A 178 -13.49 0.55 -13.23
CA PHE A 178 -12.51 -0.45 -12.82
C PHE A 178 -11.70 -0.99 -14.01
N ASP A 179 -12.34 -1.20 -15.15
CA ASP A 179 -11.67 -1.58 -16.39
C ASP A 179 -10.81 -0.43 -16.92
N GLY A 180 -11.27 0.82 -16.84
CA GLY A 180 -10.47 2.02 -17.12
C GLY A 180 -9.27 2.17 -16.18
N PHE A 181 -9.46 1.97 -14.87
CA PHE A 181 -8.37 1.99 -13.89
C PHE A 181 -7.32 0.91 -14.18
N THR A 182 -7.75 -0.31 -14.55
CA THR A 182 -6.84 -1.44 -14.81
C THR A 182 -6.34 -1.52 -16.26
N HIS A 183 -6.75 -0.62 -17.17
CA HIS A 183 -6.57 -0.74 -18.63
C HIS A 183 -6.97 -2.13 -19.16
N GLY A 184 -8.09 -2.69 -18.65
CA GLY A 184 -8.57 -4.02 -19.01
C GLY A 184 -7.61 -5.19 -18.66
N THR A 185 -6.58 -4.96 -17.84
CA THR A 185 -5.56 -5.98 -17.52
C THR A 185 -6.18 -7.27 -16.94
N LEU A 186 -7.31 -7.15 -16.23
CA LEU A 186 -8.02 -8.26 -15.58
C LEU A 186 -9.21 -8.80 -16.40
N ALA A 187 -9.39 -8.36 -17.65
CA ALA A 187 -10.49 -8.81 -18.49
C ALA A 187 -10.51 -10.33 -18.70
N GLY A 188 -11.66 -10.96 -18.47
CA GLY A 188 -11.83 -12.42 -18.59
C GLY A 188 -11.15 -13.23 -17.47
N LEU A 189 -10.69 -12.59 -16.39
CA LEU A 189 -10.20 -13.27 -15.20
C LEU A 189 -11.35 -14.01 -14.50
N ASP A 190 -11.10 -15.25 -14.09
CA ASP A 190 -11.97 -15.97 -13.16
C ASP A 190 -11.76 -15.41 -11.75
N TRP A 191 -12.84 -15.12 -11.03
CA TRP A 191 -12.78 -14.47 -9.71
C TRP A 191 -12.88 -15.45 -8.53
N SER A 192 -12.91 -16.75 -8.81
CA SER A 192 -12.88 -17.80 -7.79
C SER A 192 -11.69 -17.62 -6.85
N ASN A 193 -11.97 -17.59 -5.54
CA ASN A 193 -10.99 -17.46 -4.45
C ASN A 193 -10.11 -16.21 -4.47
N ILE A 194 -10.45 -15.16 -5.24
CA ILE A 194 -9.67 -13.92 -5.30
C ILE A 194 -10.53 -12.65 -5.19
N VAL A 195 -9.94 -11.60 -4.63
CA VAL A 195 -10.47 -10.23 -4.72
C VAL A 195 -9.35 -9.25 -5.07
N VAL A 196 -9.71 -8.16 -5.75
CA VAL A 196 -8.91 -6.93 -5.72
C VAL A 196 -9.38 -6.11 -4.53
N ALA A 197 -8.46 -5.52 -3.75
CA ALA A 197 -8.83 -4.72 -2.59
C ALA A 197 -7.90 -3.50 -2.40
N GLY A 198 -8.27 -2.59 -1.50
CA GLY A 198 -7.49 -1.38 -1.25
C GLY A 198 -7.72 -0.32 -2.32
N SER A 199 -6.69 0.44 -2.69
CA SER A 199 -6.83 1.55 -3.64
C SER A 199 -7.38 1.13 -5.01
N ALA A 200 -7.06 -0.09 -5.47
CA ALA A 200 -7.53 -0.58 -6.76
C ALA A 200 -9.04 -0.94 -6.78
N ALA A 201 -9.66 -1.19 -5.62
CA ALA A 201 -11.11 -1.35 -5.49
C ALA A 201 -11.81 -0.05 -5.04
N LEU A 202 -11.14 0.78 -4.24
CA LEU A 202 -11.67 2.05 -3.75
C LEU A 202 -11.76 3.10 -4.86
N LEU A 203 -10.69 3.36 -5.62
CA LEU A 203 -10.64 4.53 -6.51
C LEU A 203 -11.66 4.46 -7.68
N PRO A 204 -11.99 3.28 -8.24
CA PRO A 204 -13.12 3.12 -9.17
C PRO A 204 -14.51 3.32 -8.55
N LEU A 205 -14.63 3.17 -7.23
CA LEU A 205 -15.86 3.36 -6.47
C LEU A 205 -16.18 4.83 -6.18
N LEU A 206 -15.19 5.73 -6.18
CA LEU A 206 -15.40 7.12 -5.77
C LEU A 206 -16.01 7.97 -6.88
N SER A 207 -16.78 8.98 -6.46
CA SER A 207 -17.24 10.09 -7.29
C SER A 207 -16.09 10.76 -8.05
N TYR A 208 -16.36 11.25 -9.26
CA TYR A 208 -15.39 12.00 -10.06
C TYR A 208 -14.95 13.28 -9.34
N ARG A 209 -13.63 13.50 -9.31
CA ARG A 209 -13.03 14.66 -8.65
C ARG A 209 -13.22 15.93 -9.47
N LYS A 210 -14.07 16.83 -8.98
CA LYS A 210 -14.28 18.18 -9.53
C LYS A 210 -13.01 19.05 -9.49
N ASP A 211 -12.07 18.76 -8.59
CA ASP A 211 -10.79 19.48 -8.48
C ASP A 211 -9.72 19.02 -9.49
N VAL A 212 -10.05 18.13 -10.43
CA VAL A 212 -9.14 17.66 -11.47
C VAL A 212 -9.74 17.93 -12.85
N ASN A 213 -9.17 18.89 -13.57
CA ASN A 213 -9.44 19.08 -14.99
C ASN A 213 -8.51 18.17 -15.81
N ILE A 214 -9.05 17.47 -16.81
CA ILE A 214 -8.29 16.58 -17.68
C ILE A 214 -8.68 16.85 -19.12
N GLU A 215 -7.71 17.34 -19.88
CA GLU A 215 -7.79 17.46 -21.33
C GLU A 215 -7.35 16.13 -21.94
N TYR A 216 -8.18 15.56 -22.82
CA TYR A 216 -7.91 14.33 -23.57
C TYR A 216 -8.49 14.45 -24.98
N ASP A 217 -7.84 13.82 -25.96
CA ASP A 217 -8.39 13.68 -27.31
C ASP A 217 -9.22 12.39 -27.38
N LEU A 218 -10.55 12.54 -27.49
CA LEU A 218 -11.51 11.44 -27.62
C LEU A 218 -11.27 10.54 -28.85
N ALA A 219 -10.54 11.00 -29.86
CA ALA A 219 -10.17 10.19 -31.02
C ALA A 219 -8.96 9.27 -30.76
N ILE A 220 -8.24 9.47 -29.65
CA ILE A 220 -6.94 8.83 -29.37
C ILE A 220 -6.97 8.09 -28.02
N GLU A 221 -7.63 8.64 -27.00
CA GLU A 221 -7.55 8.17 -25.62
C GLU A 221 -8.91 7.81 -25.02
N ASN A 222 -8.93 6.79 -24.17
CA ASN A 222 -10.10 6.45 -23.34
C ASN A 222 -10.13 7.41 -22.12
N PRO A 223 -11.21 8.21 -21.93
CA PRO A 223 -11.30 9.19 -20.83
C PRO A 223 -11.10 8.58 -19.44
N LEU A 224 -11.58 7.35 -19.20
CA LEU A 224 -11.47 6.67 -17.92
C LEU A 224 -10.01 6.30 -17.62
N GLU A 225 -9.32 5.78 -18.65
CA GLU A 225 -7.90 5.43 -18.59
C GLU A 225 -7.04 6.66 -18.31
N THR A 226 -7.21 7.76 -19.08
CA THR A 226 -6.49 9.03 -18.84
C THR A 226 -6.82 9.62 -17.47
N TYR A 227 -8.07 9.51 -17.01
CA TYR A 227 -8.46 9.96 -15.66
C TYR A 227 -7.72 9.21 -14.55
N TYR A 228 -7.69 7.88 -14.58
CA TYR A 228 -6.98 7.11 -13.55
C TYR A 228 -5.46 7.15 -13.71
N GLN A 229 -4.95 7.40 -14.92
CA GLN A 229 -3.52 7.63 -15.14
C GLN A 229 -3.07 8.96 -14.50
N THR A 230 -3.86 10.03 -14.64
CA THR A 230 -3.60 11.34 -14.02
C THR A 230 -3.83 11.34 -12.50
N THR A 231 -4.99 10.84 -12.04
CA THR A 231 -5.40 10.93 -10.62
C THR A 231 -4.82 9.84 -9.72
N ALA A 232 -4.43 8.70 -10.31
CA ALA A 232 -4.01 7.52 -9.58
C ALA A 232 -2.81 6.81 -10.21
N GLY A 233 -2.01 7.48 -11.05
CA GLY A 233 -0.93 6.88 -11.84
C GLY A 233 0.02 5.93 -11.08
N SER A 234 0.36 6.20 -9.81
CA SER A 234 1.21 5.29 -9.01
C SER A 234 0.49 4.14 -8.31
N SER A 235 -0.83 4.01 -8.39
CA SER A 235 -1.52 2.91 -7.70
C SER A 235 -1.36 1.57 -8.43
N ASP A 236 -0.80 0.60 -7.72
CA ASP A 236 -0.74 -0.81 -8.10
C ASP A 236 -2.10 -1.53 -7.94
N ILE A 237 -2.21 -2.72 -8.52
CA ILE A 237 -3.38 -3.61 -8.41
C ILE A 237 -3.06 -4.74 -7.41
N ASP A 238 -3.49 -4.60 -6.16
CA ASP A 238 -3.33 -5.65 -5.13
C ASP A 238 -4.45 -6.71 -5.22
N ILE A 239 -4.06 -7.97 -5.46
CA ILE A 239 -4.93 -9.15 -5.46
C ILE A 239 -4.66 -10.00 -4.20
N PHE A 240 -5.75 -10.38 -3.53
CA PHE A 240 -5.74 -11.18 -2.31
C PHE A 240 -6.40 -12.53 -2.58
N ILE A 241 -5.84 -13.60 -2.01
CA ILE A 241 -6.36 -14.97 -2.14
C ILE A 241 -7.09 -15.35 -0.85
N TYR A 242 -8.32 -15.88 -0.96
CA TYR A 242 -9.11 -16.33 0.18
C TYR A 242 -9.80 -17.69 -0.05
N GLY A 243 -10.10 -18.41 1.03
CA GLY A 243 -10.83 -19.68 1.00
C GLY A 243 -10.03 -20.87 0.45
N LEU A 244 -8.71 -20.72 0.24
CA LEU A 244 -7.80 -21.81 -0.14
C LEU A 244 -6.99 -22.27 1.07
N ASN A 245 -6.97 -23.59 1.31
CA ASN A 245 -6.24 -24.21 2.42
C ASN A 245 -4.85 -24.74 2.00
N SER A 246 -4.67 -25.05 0.71
CA SER A 246 -3.42 -25.55 0.12
C SER A 246 -2.53 -24.41 -0.40
N GLU A 247 -1.22 -24.54 -0.25
CA GLU A 247 -0.27 -23.63 -0.91
C GLU A 247 -0.15 -23.94 -2.40
N ASP A 248 -0.30 -25.21 -2.79
CA ASP A 248 -0.18 -25.65 -4.18
C ASP A 248 -1.37 -25.14 -5.01
N ASP A 249 -2.59 -25.15 -4.45
CA ASP A 249 -3.77 -24.56 -5.11
C ASP A 249 -3.61 -23.04 -5.26
N ALA A 250 -3.04 -22.37 -4.27
CA ALA A 250 -2.76 -20.94 -4.34
C ALA A 250 -1.64 -20.61 -5.34
N VAL A 251 -0.59 -21.44 -5.43
CA VAL A 251 0.44 -21.30 -6.48
C VAL A 251 -0.15 -21.53 -7.87
N LYS A 252 -1.00 -22.54 -8.04
CA LYS A 252 -1.72 -22.78 -9.29
C LYS A 252 -2.57 -21.57 -9.67
N ARG A 253 -3.33 -21.02 -8.72
CA ARG A 253 -4.12 -19.79 -8.88
C ARG A 253 -3.27 -18.60 -9.33
N ILE A 254 -2.10 -18.40 -8.71
CA ILE A 254 -1.14 -17.36 -9.08
C ILE A 254 -0.67 -17.49 -10.54
N ILE A 255 -0.41 -18.71 -11.00
CA ILE A 255 0.02 -18.98 -12.39
C ILE A 255 -1.14 -18.71 -13.38
N GLU A 256 -2.38 -19.07 -13.01
CA GLU A 256 -3.59 -18.80 -13.81
C GLU A 256 -3.85 -17.29 -13.97
N ILE A 257 -3.74 -16.50 -12.88
CA ILE A 257 -3.88 -15.04 -12.92
C ILE A 257 -2.78 -14.42 -13.80
N GLU A 258 -1.53 -14.87 -13.65
CA GLU A 258 -0.40 -14.36 -14.45
C GLU A 258 -0.64 -14.56 -15.94
N ALA A 259 -1.14 -15.73 -16.34
CA ALA A 259 -1.46 -16.03 -17.73
C ALA A 259 -2.49 -15.07 -18.34
N VAL A 260 -3.56 -14.74 -17.60
CA VAL A 260 -4.57 -13.76 -18.04
C VAL A 260 -3.96 -12.36 -18.16
N VAL A 261 -3.24 -11.92 -17.12
CA VAL A 261 -2.56 -10.61 -17.08
C VAL A 261 -1.60 -10.45 -18.26
N ARG A 262 -0.72 -11.42 -18.52
CA ARG A 262 0.23 -11.35 -19.65
C ARG A 262 -0.46 -11.35 -21.01
N LYS A 263 -1.50 -12.17 -21.18
CA LYS A 263 -2.30 -12.21 -22.41
C LYS A 263 -2.92 -10.84 -22.70
N ASN A 264 -3.55 -10.21 -21.71
CA ASN A 264 -4.21 -8.92 -21.87
C ASN A 264 -3.21 -7.78 -22.13
N GLN A 265 -2.05 -7.82 -21.48
CA GLN A 265 -0.92 -6.91 -21.74
C GLN A 265 -0.18 -7.18 -23.07
N ARG A 266 -0.57 -8.22 -23.81
CA ARG A 266 0.07 -8.69 -25.07
C ARG A 266 1.55 -9.06 -24.88
N LEU A 267 1.88 -9.66 -23.74
CA LEU A 267 3.22 -10.14 -23.39
C LEU A 267 3.33 -11.65 -23.62
N PHE A 268 4.46 -12.08 -24.17
CA PHE A 268 4.72 -13.51 -24.38
C PHE A 268 5.03 -14.22 -23.06
N TYR A 269 4.51 -15.44 -22.92
CA TYR A 269 4.71 -16.28 -21.74
C TYR A 269 6.20 -16.58 -21.52
N GLY A 270 6.64 -16.69 -20.26
CA GLY A 270 8.01 -17.04 -19.92
C GLY A 270 9.05 -15.92 -20.07
N GLN A 271 8.65 -14.69 -20.43
CA GLN A 271 9.52 -13.52 -20.19
C GLN A 271 9.65 -13.33 -18.67
N ALA A 272 10.88 -13.18 -18.16
CA ALA A 272 11.17 -13.21 -16.71
C ALA A 272 10.74 -11.92 -15.98
N LEU A 273 9.44 -11.63 -15.95
CA LEU A 273 8.81 -10.37 -15.56
C LEU A 273 8.12 -10.42 -14.20
N SER A 274 8.41 -11.44 -13.38
CA SER A 274 7.83 -11.58 -12.04
C SER A 274 8.91 -11.34 -10.99
N LEU A 275 8.56 -10.52 -9.99
CA LEU A 275 9.38 -10.21 -8.82
C LEU A 275 8.70 -10.83 -7.60
N ARG A 276 9.40 -11.70 -6.89
CA ARG A 276 8.94 -12.25 -5.61
C ARG A 276 9.71 -11.62 -4.47
N SER A 277 8.97 -11.12 -3.48
CA SER A 277 9.47 -10.69 -2.18
C SER A 277 9.17 -11.74 -1.11
N LYS A 278 9.33 -11.37 0.17
CA LYS A 278 8.91 -12.18 1.32
C LYS A 278 7.38 -12.28 1.45
N HIS A 279 6.64 -11.27 0.99
CA HIS A 279 5.23 -11.06 1.32
C HIS A 279 4.32 -10.84 0.08
N ALA A 280 4.89 -10.74 -1.11
CA ALA A 280 4.15 -10.56 -2.36
C ALA A 280 4.86 -11.20 -3.57
N ILE A 281 4.11 -11.45 -4.64
CA ILE A 281 4.62 -11.67 -6.00
C ILE A 281 4.03 -10.58 -6.90
N THR A 282 4.88 -9.75 -7.47
CA THR A 282 4.48 -8.67 -8.39
C THR A 282 4.78 -9.06 -9.83
N PHE A 283 3.74 -9.05 -10.65
CA PHE A 283 3.83 -9.13 -12.10
C PHE A 283 4.21 -7.72 -12.60
N ILE A 284 5.48 -7.54 -12.94
CA ILE A 284 5.98 -6.27 -13.46
C ILE A 284 5.44 -6.10 -14.87
N SER A 285 4.71 -5.01 -15.07
CA SER A 285 4.17 -4.57 -16.34
C SER A 285 5.23 -3.71 -17.05
N PRO A 286 5.85 -4.19 -18.14
CA PRO A 286 7.01 -3.56 -18.75
C PRO A 286 6.64 -2.54 -19.83
N ARG A 287 5.34 -2.29 -20.01
CA ARG A 287 4.74 -1.44 -21.04
C ARG A 287 3.72 -0.53 -20.38
N TYR A 288 4.01 0.76 -20.38
CA TYR A 288 3.05 1.81 -20.05
C TYR A 288 1.84 1.76 -21.02
N PRO A 289 0.60 2.03 -20.56
CA PRO A 289 0.20 2.42 -19.21
C PRO A 289 -0.25 1.24 -18.30
N PHE A 290 0.15 -0.01 -18.59
CA PHE A 290 -0.27 -1.13 -17.75
C PHE A 290 0.37 -1.07 -16.36
N ARG A 291 -0.46 -0.99 -15.31
CA ARG A 291 -0.05 -1.02 -13.90
C ARG A 291 0.54 -2.36 -13.50
N HIS A 292 1.38 -2.37 -12.47
CA HIS A 292 1.85 -3.63 -11.86
C HIS A 292 0.70 -4.34 -11.14
N VAL A 293 0.66 -5.67 -11.24
CA VAL A 293 -0.30 -6.52 -10.52
C VAL A 293 0.43 -7.26 -9.41
N GLN A 294 -0.02 -7.14 -8.17
CA GLN A 294 0.64 -7.70 -7.00
C GLN A 294 -0.25 -8.74 -6.32
N ILE A 295 0.21 -9.99 -6.20
CA ILE A 295 -0.45 -11.01 -5.40
C ILE A 295 0.13 -10.98 -3.98
N ILE A 296 -0.73 -10.86 -2.98
CA ILE A 296 -0.34 -10.91 -1.57
C ILE A 296 -0.13 -12.37 -1.11
N LEU A 297 1.04 -12.69 -0.54
CA LEU A 297 1.40 -14.04 -0.08
C LEU A 297 0.86 -14.38 1.32
N ARG A 298 -0.46 -14.19 1.49
CA ARG A 298 -1.23 -14.60 2.67
C ARG A 298 -2.48 -15.31 2.20
N LEU A 299 -2.79 -16.47 2.79
CA LEU A 299 -4.07 -17.14 2.59
C LEU A 299 -5.02 -16.64 3.66
N TYR A 300 -6.08 -15.97 3.23
CA TYR A 300 -7.16 -15.54 4.10
C TYR A 300 -8.28 -16.59 4.08
N ARG A 301 -9.08 -16.63 5.13
CA ARG A 301 -10.27 -17.49 5.20
C ARG A 301 -11.39 -16.89 4.34
N SER A 302 -11.61 -15.57 4.46
CA SER A 302 -12.71 -14.86 3.80
C SER A 302 -12.36 -13.41 3.46
N ILE A 303 -13.23 -12.75 2.68
CA ILE A 303 -13.16 -11.31 2.38
C ILE A 303 -13.26 -10.48 3.67
N SER A 304 -14.05 -10.94 4.64
CA SER A 304 -14.15 -10.32 5.97
C SER A 304 -12.77 -10.25 6.66
N GLU A 305 -11.98 -11.33 6.63
CA GLU A 305 -10.63 -11.33 7.22
C GLU A 305 -9.70 -10.32 6.53
N ILE A 306 -9.79 -10.20 5.20
CA ILE A 306 -8.98 -9.25 4.40
C ILE A 306 -9.27 -7.81 4.84
N LEU A 307 -10.53 -7.36 4.76
CA LEU A 307 -10.89 -5.97 5.05
C LEU A 307 -10.78 -5.61 6.54
N THR A 308 -11.06 -6.58 7.41
CA THR A 308 -10.87 -6.44 8.87
C THR A 308 -9.40 -6.20 9.23
N GLY A 309 -8.47 -6.76 8.44
CA GLY A 309 -7.03 -6.60 8.61
C GLY A 309 -6.40 -5.33 8.01
N PHE A 310 -7.18 -4.43 7.41
CA PHE A 310 -6.66 -3.19 6.84
C PHE A 310 -6.46 -2.10 7.89
N ASP A 311 -5.41 -1.30 7.71
CA ASP A 311 -5.01 -0.23 8.64
C ASP A 311 -5.81 1.06 8.46
N VAL A 312 -5.97 1.54 7.23
CA VAL A 312 -6.69 2.78 6.87
C VAL A 312 -8.15 2.48 6.50
N ASP A 313 -9.09 3.25 7.04
CA ASP A 313 -10.54 3.01 6.90
C ASP A 313 -11.03 3.04 5.45
N CYS A 314 -10.76 4.12 4.70
CA CYS A 314 -11.24 4.24 3.32
C CYS A 314 -10.69 3.14 2.41
N ALA A 315 -9.55 2.52 2.74
CA ALA A 315 -9.00 1.41 1.98
C ALA A 315 -9.84 0.13 2.09
N CYS A 316 -10.80 0.05 3.01
CA CYS A 316 -11.60 -1.15 3.30
C CYS A 316 -12.68 -1.40 2.25
N VAL A 317 -12.24 -1.60 1.01
CA VAL A 317 -13.07 -1.94 -0.15
C VAL A 317 -12.44 -3.13 -0.87
N ALA A 318 -13.27 -4.09 -1.27
CA ALA A 318 -12.88 -5.25 -2.07
C ALA A 318 -13.88 -5.50 -3.21
N PHE A 319 -13.38 -5.94 -4.35
CA PHE A 319 -14.17 -6.35 -5.52
C PHE A 319 -13.82 -7.79 -5.91
N ASN A 320 -14.85 -8.62 -6.05
CA ASN A 320 -14.74 -10.04 -6.40
C ASN A 320 -15.21 -10.34 -7.84
N GLY A 321 -15.17 -9.35 -8.74
CA GLY A 321 -15.71 -9.45 -10.11
C GLY A 321 -17.22 -9.28 -10.23
N THR A 322 -17.98 -9.62 -9.18
CA THR A 322 -19.46 -9.59 -9.20
C THR A 322 -20.08 -8.52 -8.32
N GLN A 323 -19.46 -8.19 -7.19
CA GLN A 323 -19.95 -7.25 -6.16
C GLN A 323 -18.78 -6.48 -5.52
N VAL A 324 -19.03 -5.24 -5.12
CA VAL A 324 -18.13 -4.44 -4.30
C VAL A 324 -18.57 -4.52 -2.84
N TYR A 325 -17.64 -4.89 -1.97
CA TYR A 325 -17.84 -4.99 -0.53
C TYR A 325 -17.04 -3.92 0.21
N THR A 326 -17.62 -3.38 1.27
CA THR A 326 -16.92 -2.58 2.29
C THR A 326 -17.29 -3.08 3.69
N ASN A 327 -16.81 -2.41 4.73
CA ASN A 327 -17.22 -2.60 6.12
C ASN A 327 -17.74 -1.26 6.70
N PRO A 328 -18.36 -1.22 7.90
CA PRO A 328 -18.93 0.00 8.44
C PRO A 328 -17.95 1.18 8.56
N ARG A 329 -16.67 0.95 8.91
CA ARG A 329 -15.67 2.02 8.95
C ARG A 329 -15.24 2.50 7.56
N GLY A 330 -15.14 1.62 6.58
CA GLY A 330 -14.89 1.98 5.18
C GLY A 330 -16.05 2.81 4.59
N ALA A 331 -17.28 2.37 4.79
CA ALA A 331 -18.49 3.13 4.43
C ALA A 331 -18.51 4.52 5.11
N THR A 332 -18.20 4.57 6.41
CA THR A 332 -18.09 5.82 7.17
C THR A 332 -17.06 6.76 6.53
N ALA A 333 -15.83 6.29 6.31
CA ALA A 333 -14.76 7.08 5.73
C ALA A 333 -15.06 7.55 4.29
N ILE A 334 -15.73 6.74 3.49
CA ILE A 334 -16.22 7.11 2.15
C ILE A 334 -17.23 8.25 2.23
N THR A 335 -18.24 8.14 3.11
CA THR A 335 -19.30 9.17 3.27
C THR A 335 -18.79 10.48 3.88
N THR A 336 -17.83 10.44 4.80
CA THR A 336 -17.29 11.65 5.44
C THR A 336 -16.04 12.20 4.76
N ARG A 337 -15.52 11.53 3.73
CA ARG A 337 -14.21 11.79 3.13
C ARG A 337 -13.11 11.96 4.18
N THR A 338 -13.14 11.15 5.23
CA THR A 338 -12.26 11.28 6.41
C THR A 338 -11.79 9.90 6.88
N ASN A 339 -10.48 9.73 7.08
CA ASN A 339 -9.91 8.57 7.77
C ASN A 339 -9.68 8.88 9.25
N THR A 340 -10.11 7.99 10.15
CA THR A 340 -9.86 8.17 11.59
C THR A 340 -8.53 7.52 11.97
N VAL A 341 -7.77 8.17 12.86
CA VAL A 341 -6.55 7.60 13.43
C VAL A 341 -6.89 6.54 14.48
N ASP A 342 -6.66 5.26 14.14
CA ASP A 342 -6.78 4.09 15.03
C ASP A 342 -5.39 3.46 15.19
N LEU A 343 -4.72 3.77 16.30
CA LEU A 343 -3.37 3.25 16.59
C LEU A 343 -3.37 1.72 16.82
N THR A 344 -4.50 1.11 17.17
CA THR A 344 -4.61 -0.37 17.29
C THR A 344 -4.44 -1.08 15.96
N ARG A 345 -4.51 -0.34 14.84
CA ARG A 345 -4.33 -0.83 13.47
C ARG A 345 -3.06 -0.33 12.81
N ARG A 346 -2.26 0.50 13.49
CA ARG A 346 -1.07 1.12 12.92
C ARG A 346 -0.12 0.09 12.29
N SER A 347 0.14 0.28 11.01
CA SER A 347 1.17 -0.42 10.26
C SER A 347 2.43 0.43 10.07
N PRO A 348 3.59 -0.18 9.74
CA PRO A 348 4.78 0.54 9.30
C PRO A 348 4.56 1.47 8.09
N SER A 349 3.42 1.33 7.40
CA SER A 349 3.04 2.14 6.25
C SER A 349 1.95 3.18 6.56
N TYR A 350 1.39 3.19 7.77
CA TYR A 350 0.12 3.84 8.08
C TYR A 350 0.13 5.34 7.80
N GLU A 351 1.13 6.05 8.30
CA GLU A 351 1.36 7.48 8.08
C GLU A 351 1.42 7.82 6.59
N ASN A 352 2.12 6.99 5.80
CA ASN A 352 2.26 7.18 4.37
C ASN A 352 0.98 6.83 3.60
N ARG A 353 0.21 5.83 4.06
CA ARG A 353 -1.08 5.47 3.47
C ARG A 353 -2.12 6.55 3.74
N LEU A 354 -2.17 7.12 4.95
CA LEU A 354 -2.99 8.29 5.26
C LEU A 354 -2.65 9.46 4.33
N PHE A 355 -1.37 9.76 4.12
CA PHE A 355 -0.93 10.78 3.16
C PHE A 355 -1.28 10.44 1.68
N LYS A 356 -1.19 9.17 1.28
CA LYS A 356 -1.65 8.70 -0.05
C LYS A 356 -3.14 8.99 -0.23
N TYR A 357 -3.99 8.55 0.71
CA TYR A 357 -5.43 8.76 0.59
C TYR A 357 -5.83 10.24 0.71
N ARG A 358 -5.01 11.08 1.37
CA ARG A 358 -5.18 12.54 1.28
C ARG A 358 -5.02 13.11 -0.13
N SER A 359 -4.21 12.52 -1.00
CA SER A 359 -4.19 12.89 -2.43
C SER A 359 -5.39 12.38 -3.25
N HIS A 360 -6.27 11.58 -2.65
CA HIS A 360 -7.55 11.12 -3.20
C HIS A 360 -8.74 11.73 -2.44
N ASN A 361 -8.57 12.95 -1.92
CA ASN A 361 -9.56 13.74 -1.19
C ASN A 361 -10.12 13.07 0.09
N PHE A 362 -9.26 12.47 0.92
CA PHE A 362 -9.60 12.11 2.30
C PHE A 362 -8.85 12.97 3.33
N GLU A 363 -9.57 13.67 4.20
CA GLU A 363 -9.01 14.31 5.41
C GLU A 363 -8.57 13.22 6.41
N VAL A 364 -7.73 13.56 7.38
CA VAL A 364 -7.39 12.68 8.51
C VAL A 364 -7.92 13.31 9.78
N TYR A 365 -8.57 12.52 10.64
CA TYR A 365 -9.12 12.99 11.91
C TYR A 365 -8.52 12.21 13.07
N TRP A 366 -8.16 12.91 14.15
CA TRP A 366 -7.73 12.26 15.39
C TRP A 366 -8.25 13.02 16.61
N ASP A 367 -9.19 12.40 17.34
CA ASP A 367 -9.84 12.99 18.51
C ASP A 367 -8.84 13.42 19.60
N SER A 368 -7.81 12.61 19.84
CA SER A 368 -6.78 12.88 20.83
C SER A 368 -5.71 13.88 20.37
N LEU A 369 -5.87 14.51 19.19
CA LEU A 369 -4.96 15.56 18.73
C LEU A 369 -5.05 16.81 19.61
N ASP A 370 -3.94 17.14 20.25
CA ASP A 370 -3.70 18.43 20.88
C ASP A 370 -2.73 19.26 20.02
N ARG A 371 -3.24 20.31 19.38
CA ARG A 371 -2.43 21.23 18.56
C ARG A 371 -1.50 22.10 19.39
N SER A 372 -1.84 22.41 20.64
CA SER A 372 -1.02 23.26 21.52
C SER A 372 0.32 22.61 21.87
N ARG A 373 0.36 21.28 21.88
CA ARG A 373 1.57 20.48 22.15
C ARG A 373 2.45 20.25 20.92
N VAL A 374 1.94 20.47 19.70
CA VAL A 374 2.71 20.27 18.46
C VAL A 374 3.90 21.23 18.41
N LYS A 375 5.13 20.68 18.50
CA LYS A 375 6.33 21.49 18.25
C LYS A 375 6.45 21.82 16.77
N LYS A 376 7.07 22.96 16.47
CA LYS A 376 7.42 23.31 15.09
C LYS A 376 8.48 22.32 14.60
N ILE A 377 8.06 21.44 13.71
CA ILE A 377 8.93 20.46 13.04
C ILE A 377 9.67 21.18 11.92
N TYR A 378 10.99 21.06 11.93
CA TYR A 378 11.89 21.47 10.86
C TYR A 378 12.49 20.20 10.23
N VAL A 379 13.00 20.33 9.01
CA VAL A 379 13.77 19.29 8.31
C VAL A 379 14.93 20.01 7.66
N ASP A 380 16.12 19.84 8.23
CA ASP A 380 17.34 20.53 7.83
C ASP A 380 18.03 19.79 6.66
N GLU A 381 19.24 20.19 6.30
CA GLU A 381 19.99 19.63 5.16
C GLU A 381 20.41 18.15 5.39
N GLU A 382 20.63 17.80 6.65
CA GLU A 382 21.30 16.55 7.10
C GLU A 382 20.30 15.49 7.59
N ASP A 383 19.05 15.85 7.87
CA ASP A 383 18.02 14.95 8.40
C ASP A 383 17.61 13.88 7.37
N ASP A 384 17.54 12.61 7.79
CA ASP A 384 16.88 11.57 7.01
C ASP A 384 15.37 11.56 7.29
N PRO A 385 14.51 11.94 6.33
CA PRO A 385 13.09 12.01 6.60
C PRO A 385 12.41 10.63 6.70
N ARG A 386 13.15 9.54 6.52
CA ARG A 386 12.68 8.17 6.85
C ARG A 386 12.65 7.94 8.36
N GLU A 387 13.42 8.69 9.13
CA GLU A 387 13.46 8.64 10.59
C GLU A 387 12.28 9.41 11.21
N ILE A 388 11.68 10.35 10.46
CA ILE A 388 10.46 11.07 10.87
C ILE A 388 9.24 10.14 10.73
N THR A 389 8.74 9.68 11.88
CA THR A 389 7.61 8.74 12.01
C THR A 389 6.44 9.33 12.80
N GLY A 390 5.35 8.58 12.91
CA GLY A 390 4.20 8.91 13.75
C GLY A 390 3.48 10.20 13.36
N LEU A 391 2.91 10.88 14.36
CA LEU A 391 2.27 12.18 14.20
C LEU A 391 3.19 13.21 13.56
N ALA A 392 4.50 13.16 13.82
CA ALA A 392 5.46 14.12 13.29
C ALA A 392 5.51 14.07 11.75
N ARG A 393 5.42 12.86 11.20
CA ARG A 393 5.32 12.63 9.76
C ARG A 393 4.05 13.22 9.17
N LEU A 394 2.91 13.08 9.84
CA LEU A 394 1.63 13.65 9.37
C LEU A 394 1.59 15.18 9.46
N ILE A 395 2.16 15.77 10.51
CA ILE A 395 2.30 17.23 10.64
C ILE A 395 3.26 17.78 9.56
N LEU A 396 4.35 17.07 9.24
CA LEU A 396 5.23 17.42 8.12
C LEU A 396 4.49 17.33 6.77
N SER A 397 3.65 16.31 6.57
CA SER A 397 2.78 16.17 5.40
C SER A 397 1.79 17.34 5.25
N GLU A 398 1.20 17.80 6.36
CA GLU A 398 0.33 18.97 6.37
C GLU A 398 1.09 20.26 6.02
N GLN A 399 2.28 20.46 6.58
CA GLN A 399 3.14 21.60 6.24
C GLN A 399 3.53 21.63 4.74
N TYR A 400 3.72 20.46 4.12
CA TYR A 400 3.98 20.35 2.69
C TYR A 400 2.78 20.79 1.86
N LEU A 401 1.57 20.33 2.20
CA LEU A 401 0.34 20.69 1.49
C LEU A 401 -0.03 22.18 1.60
N ARG A 402 0.45 22.88 2.63
CA ARG A 402 0.20 24.31 2.87
C ARG A 402 1.17 25.27 2.14
N ARG A 403 2.35 24.82 1.69
CA ARG A 403 3.37 25.71 1.07
C ARG A 403 3.32 25.66 -0.46
N TYR A 404 3.17 26.83 -1.11
CA TYR A 404 3.19 26.94 -2.57
C TYR A 404 4.60 26.93 -3.20
N ILE A 405 5.66 27.19 -2.42
CA ILE A 405 7.09 27.21 -2.83
C ILE A 405 7.94 26.79 -1.60
N HIS A 406 9.06 26.05 -1.65
CA HIS A 406 9.78 25.38 -2.75
C HIS A 406 9.84 23.85 -2.49
N PRO A 407 9.86 22.93 -3.49
CA PRO A 407 9.28 21.60 -3.26
C PRO A 407 10.26 20.46 -2.93
N TYR A 408 11.54 20.55 -3.29
CA TYR A 408 12.39 19.36 -3.47
C TYR A 408 12.58 18.47 -2.22
N ARG A 409 13.05 19.01 -1.09
CA ARG A 409 13.32 18.18 0.10
C ARG A 409 12.06 17.65 0.78
N LEU A 410 11.01 18.45 0.97
CA LEU A 410 9.74 17.91 1.50
C LEU A 410 9.08 16.92 0.52
N LYS A 411 9.23 17.12 -0.80
CA LYS A 411 8.87 16.10 -1.80
C LYS A 411 9.68 14.82 -1.50
N ARG A 412 11.01 14.84 -1.48
CA ARG A 412 11.88 13.69 -1.18
C ARG A 412 11.59 13.02 0.17
N ALA A 413 11.17 13.79 1.17
CA ALA A 413 10.84 13.34 2.53
C ALA A 413 9.53 12.52 2.61
N LEU A 414 8.51 13.01 1.89
CA LEU A 414 7.14 12.50 1.93
C LEU A 414 6.84 11.58 0.73
N LYS A 415 7.65 11.71 -0.34
CA LYS A 415 7.69 10.94 -1.58
C LYS A 415 9.17 10.69 -1.94
N ARG A 416 9.68 9.47 -1.73
CA ARG A 416 11.09 9.06 -1.99
C ARG A 416 11.59 9.15 -3.48
N TYR A 417 11.43 10.24 -4.24
CA TYR A 417 11.93 10.31 -5.64
C TYR A 417 12.98 11.39 -5.94
N ASP A 418 13.86 10.95 -6.84
CA ASP A 418 15.01 11.58 -7.49
C ASP A 418 14.59 12.64 -8.53
N ASP A 419 15.54 13.49 -8.94
CA ASP A 419 15.37 14.66 -9.81
C ASP A 419 15.20 14.32 -11.30
N GLY A 420 15.36 13.05 -11.70
CA GLY A 420 15.43 12.63 -13.11
C GLY A 420 14.13 12.72 -13.95
N GLY A 421 13.03 13.19 -13.38
CA GLY A 421 11.71 13.12 -14.02
C GLY A 421 11.16 11.69 -14.08
N GLU A 422 11.42 10.90 -13.05
CA GLU A 422 10.88 9.54 -12.87
C GLU A 422 9.64 9.54 -11.93
N PRO A 423 8.76 8.53 -12.01
CA PRO A 423 7.32 8.66 -11.70
C PRO A 423 6.89 8.14 -10.32
N LEU A 424 6.29 9.04 -9.51
CA LEU A 424 5.46 8.84 -8.29
C LEU A 424 5.59 7.52 -7.49
N LEU A 425 6.07 7.63 -6.25
CA LEU A 425 6.24 6.48 -5.35
C LEU A 425 4.88 5.98 -4.90
N THR A 426 4.71 4.67 -4.97
CA THR A 426 4.03 3.97 -3.90
C THR A 426 4.93 3.95 -2.67
N ALA A 427 4.44 4.53 -1.58
CA ALA A 427 4.93 4.16 -0.26
C ALA A 427 4.76 2.63 -0.08
N PRO A 428 5.64 1.95 0.67
CA PRO A 428 5.50 0.53 0.90
C PRO A 428 4.11 0.23 1.44
N SER A 429 3.35 -0.65 0.80
CA SER A 429 2.15 -1.23 1.42
C SER A 429 2.58 -2.14 2.57
N GLY A 430 1.66 -2.52 3.46
CA GLY A 430 1.95 -3.47 4.55
C GLY A 430 2.49 -4.85 4.11
N TYR A 431 2.50 -5.12 2.80
CA TYR A 431 3.00 -6.35 2.17
C TYR A 431 4.11 -6.11 1.13
N ALA A 432 4.37 -4.86 0.72
CA ALA A 432 5.41 -4.52 -0.26
C ALA A 432 6.71 -4.08 0.44
N SER A 433 7.65 -5.01 0.56
CA SER A 433 9.02 -4.74 1.05
C SER A 433 9.94 -4.08 0.00
N HIS A 434 9.45 -3.86 -1.22
CA HIS A 434 10.24 -3.44 -2.37
C HIS A 434 9.53 -2.32 -3.13
N GLU A 435 10.31 -1.35 -3.59
CA GLU A 435 9.82 -0.28 -4.47
C GLU A 435 9.96 -0.68 -5.93
N ILE A 436 8.89 -0.54 -6.70
CA ILE A 436 8.81 -0.97 -8.09
C ILE A 436 8.36 0.26 -8.90
N PRO A 437 9.25 0.91 -9.66
CA PRO A 437 8.90 2.12 -10.41
C PRO A 437 7.95 1.81 -11.58
N TYR A 438 7.05 2.74 -11.88
CA TYR A 438 6.03 2.59 -12.93
C TYR A 438 5.84 3.89 -13.73
N GLY A 439 6.09 3.85 -15.05
CA GLY A 439 5.79 4.95 -15.97
C GLY A 439 6.39 4.72 -17.35
N GLU A 440 6.19 5.65 -18.29
CA GLU A 440 6.60 5.54 -19.71
C GLU A 440 8.05 5.10 -19.93
N ARG A 441 8.96 5.53 -19.05
CA ARG A 441 10.39 5.24 -19.14
C ARG A 441 10.77 3.86 -18.58
N PHE A 442 9.90 3.18 -17.84
CA PHE A 442 10.22 1.95 -17.13
C PHE A 442 9.93 0.68 -17.93
N THR A 443 10.90 0.29 -18.74
CA THR A 443 10.97 -1.07 -19.30
C THR A 443 11.25 -2.10 -18.19
N ALA A 444 10.95 -3.38 -18.47
CA ALA A 444 11.29 -4.51 -17.60
C ALA A 444 12.71 -4.44 -17.00
N GLU A 445 13.69 -4.09 -17.84
CA GLU A 445 15.10 -4.06 -17.47
C GLU A 445 15.42 -2.86 -16.56
N ARG A 446 14.82 -1.69 -16.80
CA ARG A 446 14.96 -0.54 -15.91
C ARG A 446 14.33 -0.79 -14.54
N VAL A 447 13.19 -1.49 -14.48
CA VAL A 447 12.59 -1.95 -13.22
C VAL A 447 13.55 -2.90 -12.48
N ARG A 448 14.14 -3.89 -13.16
CA ARG A 448 15.16 -4.78 -12.54
C ARG A 448 16.33 -3.99 -11.97
N GLN A 449 16.92 -3.10 -12.77
CA GLN A 449 18.09 -2.30 -12.37
C GLN A 449 17.77 -1.40 -11.17
N PHE A 450 16.58 -0.80 -11.14
CA PHE A 450 16.11 -0.01 -10.01
C PHE A 450 15.98 -0.87 -8.74
N VAL A 451 15.29 -2.02 -8.81
CA VAL A 451 15.13 -2.92 -7.66
C VAL A 451 16.48 -3.45 -7.19
N VAL A 452 17.39 -3.81 -8.09
CA VAL A 452 18.75 -4.25 -7.74
C VAL A 452 19.55 -3.17 -6.99
N LYS A 453 19.37 -1.90 -7.36
CA LYS A 453 20.09 -0.76 -6.75
C LYS A 453 19.51 -0.33 -5.39
N HIS A 454 18.19 -0.40 -5.20
CA HIS A 454 17.52 0.23 -4.04
C HIS A 454 16.96 -0.74 -2.99
N SER A 455 16.81 -2.03 -3.31
CA SER A 455 16.28 -3.02 -2.37
C SER A 455 17.25 -3.33 -1.24
N GLN A 456 16.77 -3.28 0.00
CA GLN A 456 17.48 -3.77 1.19
C GLN A 456 17.00 -5.16 1.63
N GLU A 457 15.79 -5.55 1.23
CA GLU A 457 15.14 -6.82 1.59
C GLU A 457 15.37 -7.92 0.53
N PRO A 458 15.37 -9.21 0.89
CA PRO A 458 15.55 -10.31 -0.07
C PRO A 458 14.48 -10.36 -1.16
N TYR A 459 14.92 -10.55 -2.41
CA TYR A 459 14.04 -10.64 -3.59
C TYR A 459 14.53 -11.64 -4.64
N MET A 460 13.60 -12.08 -5.49
CA MET A 460 13.87 -12.99 -6.59
C MET A 460 13.16 -12.54 -7.87
N PHE A 461 13.92 -12.37 -8.95
CA PHE A 461 13.38 -12.22 -10.31
C PHE A 461 13.32 -13.56 -11.03
N GLY A 462 12.32 -13.75 -11.88
CA GLY A 462 12.20 -14.92 -12.76
C GLY A 462 10.93 -14.90 -13.61
N THR A 463 10.69 -15.99 -14.32
CA THR A 463 9.35 -16.34 -14.84
C THR A 463 8.41 -16.67 -13.68
N ILE A 464 7.09 -16.73 -13.92
CA ILE A 464 6.15 -17.12 -12.86
C ILE A 464 6.45 -18.51 -12.28
N LEU A 465 6.92 -19.45 -13.12
CA LEU A 465 7.28 -20.82 -12.71
C LEU A 465 8.61 -20.87 -11.92
N GLU A 466 9.55 -19.97 -12.20
CA GLU A 466 10.79 -19.85 -11.42
C GLU A 466 10.53 -19.25 -10.04
N VAL A 467 9.77 -18.14 -9.94
CA VAL A 467 9.53 -17.48 -8.65
C VAL A 467 8.57 -18.25 -7.74
N THR A 468 7.68 -19.06 -8.32
CA THR A 468 6.83 -20.00 -7.56
C THR A 468 7.54 -21.30 -7.16
N GLY A 469 8.77 -21.53 -7.64
CA GLY A 469 9.57 -22.71 -7.34
C GLY A 469 9.32 -23.93 -8.23
N GLN A 470 8.29 -23.88 -9.09
CA GLN A 470 7.88 -24.95 -10.00
C GLN A 470 8.98 -25.35 -11.00
N GLN A 471 9.82 -24.40 -11.41
CA GLN A 471 10.99 -24.65 -12.26
C GLN A 471 12.31 -24.32 -11.55
N LYS A 472 13.41 -24.93 -12.02
CA LYS A 472 14.76 -24.51 -11.64
C LYS A 472 15.07 -23.18 -12.31
N ARG A 473 15.66 -22.26 -11.55
CA ARG A 473 16.08 -20.96 -12.04
C ARG A 473 17.18 -21.08 -13.09
N SER A 474 16.97 -20.44 -14.23
CA SER A 474 17.94 -20.21 -15.30
C SER A 474 19.07 -19.28 -14.85
N ASN A 475 18.72 -18.15 -14.21
CA ASN A 475 19.66 -17.13 -13.74
C ASN A 475 19.53 -16.83 -12.24
N LYS A 476 20.67 -16.51 -11.60
CA LYS A 476 20.76 -16.19 -10.16
C LYS A 476 20.42 -14.72 -9.81
N ASN A 477 19.66 -14.02 -10.64
CA ASN A 477 19.29 -12.61 -10.43
C ASN A 477 18.37 -12.45 -9.20
N GLY A 478 18.90 -11.94 -8.09
CA GLY A 478 18.18 -11.78 -6.83
C GLY A 478 19.14 -11.47 -5.68
N MET A 479 18.63 -10.89 -4.60
CA MET A 479 19.40 -10.59 -3.39
C MET A 479 18.87 -11.39 -2.20
N GLY A 480 19.78 -11.80 -1.31
CA GLY A 480 19.44 -12.65 -0.17
C GLY A 480 19.00 -14.05 -0.58
N ARG A 481 18.49 -14.83 0.38
CA ARG A 481 18.16 -16.24 0.20
C ARG A 481 16.69 -16.52 0.51
N LEU A 482 15.79 -16.10 -0.38
CA LEU A 482 14.39 -16.55 -0.34
C LEU A 482 14.31 -18.07 -0.58
N PRO A 483 13.41 -18.81 0.11
CA PRO A 483 13.14 -20.22 -0.16
C PRO A 483 12.72 -20.45 -1.61
N ARG A 484 13.06 -21.62 -2.18
CA ARG A 484 12.65 -21.98 -3.55
C ARG A 484 11.13 -21.99 -3.68
N ASN A 485 10.46 -22.80 -2.85
CA ASN A 485 9.01 -22.90 -2.86
C ASN A 485 8.40 -21.62 -2.26
N VAL A 486 7.19 -21.26 -2.70
CA VAL A 486 6.40 -20.23 -2.04
C VAL A 486 5.87 -20.78 -0.73
N SER A 487 5.93 -19.96 0.31
CA SER A 487 5.28 -20.20 1.59
C SER A 487 4.31 -19.05 1.82
N PHE A 488 3.06 -19.36 2.13
CA PHE A 488 2.05 -18.35 2.44
C PHE A 488 1.96 -18.16 3.94
N ILE A 489 1.58 -16.96 4.35
CA ILE A 489 1.18 -16.72 5.72
C ILE A 489 -0.22 -17.34 5.88
N LYS A 490 -0.34 -18.41 6.68
CA LYS A 490 -1.61 -19.11 6.95
C LYS A 490 -2.16 -18.77 8.33
N ASP A 491 -1.32 -18.91 9.35
CA ASP A 491 -1.58 -18.44 10.72
C ASP A 491 -0.66 -17.26 11.03
N ASN A 492 -1.14 -16.27 11.80
CA ASN A 492 -0.33 -15.10 12.20
C ASN A 492 -0.31 -14.98 13.73
N PRO A 493 0.88 -14.79 14.35
CA PRO A 493 1.02 -14.85 15.80
C PRO A 493 0.33 -13.65 16.48
N GLY A 494 -0.29 -13.92 17.63
CA GLY A 494 -0.85 -12.86 18.47
C GLY A 494 0.22 -11.95 19.05
N ARG A 495 0.42 -10.78 18.43
CA ARG A 495 0.86 -9.51 19.04
C ARG A 495 0.29 -8.36 18.17
N GLN A 496 -0.70 -7.65 18.73
CA GLN A 496 -1.52 -6.57 18.13
C GLN A 496 -2.39 -6.96 16.89
N MET A 497 -2.89 -8.20 16.88
CA MET A 497 -4.13 -8.69 16.24
C MET A 497 -4.62 -7.95 14.97
N ILE A 498 -4.07 -8.34 13.82
CA ILE A 498 -4.53 -8.08 12.45
C ILE A 498 -4.65 -6.58 12.11
N GLY A 499 -3.54 -6.04 11.58
CA GLY A 499 -3.40 -4.66 11.10
C GLY A 499 -1.98 -4.39 10.59
N SER A 500 -0.96 -5.03 11.19
CA SER A 500 0.40 -5.02 10.68
C SER A 500 1.30 -6.14 11.20
N PHE A 501 2.45 -6.35 10.57
CA PHE A 501 3.47 -7.33 10.98
C PHE A 501 4.48 -6.78 12.00
N HIS A 502 4.56 -5.46 12.12
CA HIS A 502 5.46 -4.75 13.04
C HIS A 502 4.70 -3.56 13.65
N PRO A 503 3.80 -3.82 14.62
CA PRO A 503 2.88 -2.82 15.12
C PRO A 503 3.58 -2.01 16.21
N ILE A 504 3.74 -0.73 15.94
CA ILE A 504 4.57 0.19 16.69
C ILE A 504 3.76 0.76 17.87
N THR A 505 4.34 0.83 19.07
CA THR A 505 3.63 1.15 20.33
C THR A 505 3.14 2.60 20.40
N ASP A 506 1.99 2.83 21.03
CA ASP A 506 1.39 4.18 21.18
C ASP A 506 2.35 5.23 21.76
N GLY A 507 3.29 4.81 22.60
CA GLY A 507 4.26 5.69 23.27
C GLY A 507 5.17 6.50 22.35
N ASP A 508 5.48 6.00 21.14
CA ASP A 508 6.34 6.71 20.18
C ASP A 508 5.57 7.55 19.15
N TRP A 509 4.26 7.31 18.96
CA TRP A 509 3.47 8.00 17.91
C TRP A 509 3.56 9.53 18.01
N THR A 510 3.56 10.05 19.24
CA THR A 510 3.63 11.49 19.53
C THR A 510 5.02 12.00 19.87
N GLU A 511 6.01 11.13 20.12
CA GLU A 511 7.32 11.49 20.68
C GLU A 511 8.05 12.54 19.81
N MET A 512 8.06 12.31 18.50
CA MET A 512 8.67 13.23 17.54
C MET A 512 7.86 14.51 17.27
N ALA A 513 6.62 14.61 17.76
CA ALA A 513 5.69 15.70 17.44
C ALA A 513 5.32 16.60 18.62
N TYR A 514 5.19 16.03 19.81
CA TYR A 514 4.78 16.75 21.01
C TYR A 514 5.95 17.28 21.84
N LYS A 515 5.59 18.20 22.74
CA LYS A 515 6.34 18.59 23.92
C LYS A 515 5.66 18.04 25.18
#